data_AF-A0A9E5KKN1-F1
#
_entry.id   AF-A0A9E5KKN1-F1
#
_cell.length_a   1.000
_cell.length_b   1.000
_cell.length_c   1.000
_cell.angle_alpha   90.00
_cell.angle_beta   90.00
_cell.angle_gamma   90.00
#
_symmetry.space_group_name_H-M   'P 1'
#
loop_
_entity.id
_entity.type
_entity.pdbx_description
1 polymer ?
#
loop_
_entity_poly.entity_id
_entity_poly.type
_entity_poly.pdbx_seq_one_letter_code
_entity_poly.pdbx_strand_id
1 'polypeptide(L)'
;MEHNFAIPLWAVVDQSKIEPGKSDMRGLARELGRWLSHNFDIKHKGVAIEEPAGSNPGAEPMLVVAGVKKEQWPVMIALAQSKETKLFLVLPNEKGNFTLKELNLSAK
;
A
#
# COMPACT_ATOMS: atom_id res chain seq x y z
N MET A 1 -2.89 13.91 13.08
CA MET A 1 -1.65 13.53 12.38
C MET A 1 -2.00 12.42 11.39
N GLU A 2 -1.47 12.47 10.18
CA GLU A 2 -1.74 11.50 9.11
C GLU A 2 -0.43 10.99 8.51
N HIS A 3 -0.43 9.75 8.03
CA HIS A 3 0.68 9.17 7.27
C HIS A 3 0.21 8.40 6.05
N ASN A 4 1.14 8.25 5.12
CA ASN A 4 0.98 7.41 3.94
C ASN A 4 1.65 6.07 4.22
N PHE A 5 0.96 4.99 3.88
CA PHE A 5 1.45 3.63 4.04
C PHE A 5 1.57 2.96 2.67
N ALA A 6 2.47 2.01 2.54
CA ALA A 6 2.55 1.14 1.38
C ALA A 6 2.58 -0.33 1.80
N ILE A 7 1.90 -1.17 1.03
CA ILE A 7 1.84 -2.63 1.19
C ILE A 7 2.14 -3.26 -0.18
N PRO A 8 2.89 -4.37 -0.26
CA PRO A 8 3.05 -5.11 -1.52
C PRO A 8 1.69 -5.43 -2.14
N LEU A 9 1.49 -5.10 -3.41
CA LEU A 9 0.19 -5.26 -4.07
C LEU A 9 -0.27 -6.73 -4.06
N TRP A 10 0.67 -7.66 -4.24
CA TRP A 10 0.38 -9.09 -4.28
C TRP A 10 -0.02 -9.70 -2.94
N ALA A 11 0.15 -8.96 -1.83
CA ALA A 11 -0.39 -9.37 -0.54
C ALA A 11 -1.91 -9.17 -0.43
N VAL A 12 -2.49 -8.31 -1.30
CA VAL A 12 -3.91 -7.93 -1.26
C VAL A 12 -4.65 -8.23 -2.57
N VAL A 13 -3.92 -8.57 -3.63
CA VAL A 13 -4.45 -8.95 -4.94
C VAL A 13 -3.79 -10.23 -5.41
N ASP A 14 -4.58 -11.14 -5.97
CA ASP A 14 -4.07 -12.32 -6.64
C ASP A 14 -3.40 -11.94 -7.96
N GLN A 15 -2.08 -12.09 -8.03
CA GLN A 15 -1.27 -11.72 -9.19
C GLN A 15 -1.73 -12.41 -10.48
N SER A 16 -2.28 -13.62 -10.40
CA SER A 16 -2.75 -14.37 -11.59
C SER A 16 -3.93 -13.69 -12.29
N LYS A 17 -4.59 -12.74 -11.62
CA LYS A 17 -5.73 -11.98 -12.13
C LYS A 17 -5.34 -10.64 -12.75
N ILE A 18 -4.05 -10.29 -12.72
CA ILE A 18 -3.54 -9.02 -13.24
C ILE A 18 -2.63 -9.31 -14.42
N GLU A 19 -2.97 -8.73 -15.57
CA GLU A 19 -2.09 -8.70 -16.74
C GLU A 19 -1.39 -7.34 -16.81
N PRO A 20 -0.06 -7.28 -16.58
CA PRO A 20 0.71 -6.03 -16.64
C PRO A 20 0.55 -5.31 -17.98
N GLY A 21 0.38 -4.00 -17.95
CA GLY A 21 0.23 -3.17 -19.15
C GLY A 21 -1.12 -3.27 -19.87
N LYS A 22 -2.00 -4.21 -19.48
CA LYS A 22 -3.37 -4.31 -20.02
C LYS A 22 -4.45 -4.05 -18.98
N SER A 23 -4.18 -4.36 -17.72
CA SER A 23 -5.13 -4.15 -16.64
C SER A 23 -5.26 -2.68 -16.26
N ASP A 24 -6.48 -2.23 -15.94
CA ASP A 24 -6.69 -0.88 -15.41
C ASP A 24 -6.25 -0.78 -13.94
N MET A 25 -4.97 -0.44 -13.74
CA MET A 25 -4.39 -0.30 -12.41
C MET A 25 -5.02 0.85 -11.61
N ARG A 26 -5.54 1.89 -12.28
CA ARG A 26 -6.24 3.00 -11.59
C ARG A 26 -7.62 2.57 -11.11
N GLY A 27 -8.34 1.80 -11.92
CA GLY A 27 -9.59 1.15 -11.55
C GLY A 27 -9.38 0.22 -10.35
N LEU A 28 -8.38 -0.65 -10.42
CA LEU A 28 -8.02 -1.56 -9.34
C LEU A 28 -7.68 -0.81 -8.03
N ALA A 29 -6.87 0.25 -8.10
CA ALA A 29 -6.56 1.07 -6.93
C ALA A 29 -7.83 1.62 -6.25
N ARG A 30 -8.80 2.12 -7.04
CA ARG A 30 -10.08 2.62 -6.51
C ARG A 30 -10.89 1.52 -5.84
N GLU A 31 -10.96 0.34 -6.45
CA GLU A 31 -11.67 -0.82 -5.88
C GLU A 31 -11.03 -1.28 -4.56
N LEU A 32 -9.71 -1.35 -4.51
CA LEU A 32 -8.97 -1.65 -3.29
C LEU A 32 -9.20 -0.60 -2.20
N GLY A 33 -9.28 0.68 -2.58
CA GLY A 33 -9.65 1.75 -1.63
C GLY A 33 -11.01 1.55 -1.01
N ARG A 34 -12.02 1.18 -1.82
CA ARG A 34 -13.37 0.84 -1.33
C ARG A 34 -13.33 -0.40 -0.45
N TRP A 35 -12.60 -1.43 -0.86
CA TRP A 35 -12.42 -2.65 -0.08
C TRP A 35 -11.80 -2.38 1.29
N LEU A 36 -10.75 -1.56 1.38
CA LEU A 36 -10.13 -1.14 2.64
C LEU A 36 -11.12 -0.42 3.55
N SER A 37 -11.89 0.51 3.00
CA SER A 37 -12.89 1.26 3.77
C SER A 37 -14.05 0.37 4.22
N HIS A 38 -14.52 -0.56 3.39
CA HIS A 38 -15.66 -1.40 3.73
C HIS A 38 -15.32 -2.54 4.70
N ASN A 39 -14.15 -3.17 4.55
CA ASN A 39 -13.81 -4.37 5.33
C ASN A 39 -13.02 -4.06 6.61
N PHE A 40 -12.33 -2.92 6.65
CA PHE A 40 -11.45 -2.57 7.77
C PHE A 40 -11.75 -1.19 8.36
N ASP A 41 -12.78 -0.48 7.88
CA ASP A 41 -13.13 0.90 8.27
C ASP A 41 -11.96 1.89 8.13
N ILE A 42 -10.99 1.62 7.24
CA ILE A 42 -9.84 2.51 7.06
C ILE A 42 -10.30 3.77 6.32
N LYS A 43 -10.14 4.93 6.97
CA LYS A 43 -10.39 6.25 6.38
C LYS A 43 -9.08 6.77 5.81
N HIS A 44 -9.05 6.94 4.49
CA HIS A 44 -7.89 7.41 3.73
C HIS A 44 -8.33 8.55 2.80
N LYS A 45 -7.36 9.36 2.37
CA LYS A 45 -7.58 10.45 1.40
C LYS A 45 -7.52 9.98 -0.05
N GLY A 46 -6.91 8.82 -0.27
CA GLY A 46 -6.77 8.21 -1.58
C GLY A 46 -5.88 6.98 -1.54
N VAL A 47 -5.89 6.27 -2.66
CA VAL A 47 -5.09 5.07 -2.89
C VAL A 47 -4.53 5.11 -4.31
N ALA A 48 -3.30 4.62 -4.46
CA ALA A 48 -2.62 4.49 -5.73
C ALA A 48 -1.86 3.17 -5.79
N ILE A 49 -1.64 2.67 -7.00
CA ILE A 49 -0.69 1.57 -7.22
C ILE A 49 0.54 2.19 -7.86
N GLU A 50 1.67 2.06 -7.19
CA GLU A 50 2.97 2.47 -7.69
C GLU A 50 3.68 1.25 -8.24
N GLU A 51 3.87 1.22 -9.56
CA GLU A 51 4.67 0.21 -10.24
C GLU A 51 6.14 0.64 -10.24
N PRO A 52 7.11 -0.30 -10.20
CA PRO A 52 8.50 0.07 -10.29
C PRO A 52 8.77 0.71 -11.65
N ALA A 53 9.21 1.97 -11.64
CA ALA A 53 9.83 2.56 -12.83
C ALA A 53 11.06 1.72 -13.20
N GLY A 54 11.36 1.58 -14.49
CA GLY A 54 12.40 0.72 -15.07
C GLY A 54 13.84 0.85 -14.51
N SER A 55 14.05 1.70 -13.51
CA SER A 55 15.25 1.76 -12.67
C SER A 55 15.43 0.59 -11.68
N ASN A 56 14.39 -0.20 -11.39
CA ASN A 56 14.51 -1.42 -10.57
C ASN A 56 13.75 -2.61 -11.20
N PRO A 57 14.35 -3.30 -12.19
CA PRO A 57 13.80 -4.54 -12.74
C PRO A 57 13.60 -5.57 -11.63
N GLY A 58 12.36 -6.05 -11.46
CA GLY A 58 12.02 -7.09 -10.47
C GLY A 58 11.51 -6.58 -9.11
N ALA A 59 11.41 -5.27 -8.90
CA ALA A 59 10.72 -4.75 -7.72
C ALA A 59 9.21 -5.05 -7.81
N GLU A 60 8.57 -5.26 -6.65
CA GLU A 60 7.13 -5.52 -6.59
C GLU A 60 6.33 -4.21 -6.62
N PRO A 61 5.17 -4.17 -7.31
CA PRO A 61 4.27 -3.02 -7.25
C PRO A 61 3.68 -2.86 -5.85
N MET A 62 3.45 -1.62 -5.45
CA MET A 62 3.01 -1.26 -4.11
C MET A 62 1.63 -0.60 -4.14
N LEU A 63 0.73 -1.04 -3.27
CA LEU A 63 -0.48 -0.29 -2.96
C LEU A 63 -0.16 0.78 -1.92
N VAL A 64 -0.25 2.05 -2.31
CA VAL A 64 -0.06 3.21 -1.44
C VAL A 64 -1.43 3.68 -0.93
N VAL A 65 -1.57 3.76 0.39
CA VAL A 65 -2.76 4.29 1.09
C VAL A 65 -2.40 5.63 1.71
N ALA A 66 -2.97 6.71 1.19
CA ALA A 66 -2.60 8.08 1.55
C ALA A 66 -3.48 8.65 2.67
N GLY A 67 -2.88 9.43 3.56
CA GLY A 67 -3.61 10.23 4.54
C GLY A 67 -4.34 9.42 5.62
N VAL A 68 -3.79 8.28 6.04
CA VAL A 68 -4.37 7.47 7.11
C VAL A 68 -4.13 8.16 8.45
N LYS A 69 -5.21 8.40 9.20
CA LYS A 69 -5.15 9.07 10.50
C LYS A 69 -4.46 8.21 11.56
N LYS A 70 -3.79 8.85 12.52
CA LYS A 70 -3.03 8.20 13.60
C LYS A 70 -3.82 7.11 14.34
N GLU A 71 -5.09 7.35 14.58
CA GLU A 71 -5.98 6.44 15.31
C GLU A 71 -6.22 5.13 14.55
N GLN A 72 -5.96 5.11 13.24
CA GLN A 72 -6.17 3.96 12.35
C GLN A 72 -4.87 3.29 11.90
N TRP A 73 -3.70 3.76 12.36
CA TRP A 73 -2.43 3.09 12.10
C TRP A 73 -2.38 1.65 12.63
N PRO A 74 -2.94 1.32 13.82
CA PRO A 74 -3.01 -0.08 14.26
C PRO A 74 -3.77 -0.99 13.30
N VAL A 75 -4.75 -0.44 12.56
CA VAL A 75 -5.52 -1.21 11.57
C VAL A 75 -4.66 -1.54 10.35
N MET A 76 -3.83 -0.59 9.88
CA MET A 76 -2.86 -0.86 8.82
C MET A 76 -1.84 -1.94 9.24
N ILE A 77 -1.39 -1.91 10.50
CA ILE A 77 -0.50 -2.92 11.07
C ILE A 77 -1.19 -4.30 11.10
N ALA A 78 -2.40 -4.37 11.62
CA ALA A 78 -3.18 -5.60 11.68
C ALA A 78 -3.47 -6.17 10.29
N LEU A 79 -3.77 -5.32 9.32
CA LEU A 79 -3.94 -5.73 7.91
C LEU A 79 -2.67 -6.39 7.39
N ALA A 80 -1.51 -5.76 7.54
CA ALA A 80 -0.25 -6.32 7.07
C ALA A 80 0.11 -7.64 7.77
N GLN A 81 -0.11 -7.73 9.09
CA GLN A 81 0.06 -8.98 9.83
C GLN A 81 -0.88 -10.09 9.33
N SER A 82 -2.15 -9.78 9.08
CA SER A 82 -3.14 -10.75 8.58
C SER A 82 -2.82 -11.28 7.17
N LYS A 83 -2.02 -10.52 6.41
CA LYS A 83 -1.56 -10.88 5.07
C LYS A 83 -0.12 -11.41 5.06
N GLU A 84 0.47 -11.61 6.23
CA GLU A 84 1.86 -12.05 6.41
C GLU A 84 2.83 -11.25 5.54
N THR A 85 2.60 -9.94 5.46
CA THR A 85 3.31 -9.05 4.55
C THR A 85 3.95 -7.86 5.26
N LYS A 86 4.83 -7.19 4.53
CA LYS A 86 5.53 -5.98 5.00
C LYS A 86 4.60 -4.78 4.94
N LEU A 87 4.74 -3.89 5.92
CA LEU A 87 4.13 -2.58 5.91
C LEU A 87 5.22 -1.51 5.87
N PHE A 88 5.06 -0.52 5.00
CA PHE A 88 6.02 0.57 4.86
C PHE A 88 5.36 1.91 5.19
N LEU A 89 6.12 2.80 5.82
CA LEU A 89 5.82 4.24 5.81
C LEU A 89 6.37 4.85 4.52
N VAL A 90 5.56 5.66 3.86
CA VAL A 90 5.98 6.48 2.73
C VAL A 90 6.42 7.83 3.26
N LEU A 91 7.72 8.11 3.16
CA LEU A 91 8.35 9.33 3.69
C LEU A 91 8.89 10.17 2.54
N PRO A 92 8.76 11.50 2.55
CA PRO A 92 9.50 12.34 1.63
C PRO A 92 10.99 12.28 1.98
N ASN A 93 11.85 12.26 0.96
CA ASN A 93 13.29 12.47 1.11
C ASN A 93 13.68 13.92 0.83
N GLU A 94 14.95 14.24 1.07
CA GLU A 94 15.52 15.58 0.92
C GLU A 94 15.42 16.15 -0.50
N LYS A 95 15.17 15.30 -1.51
CA LYS A 95 15.02 15.67 -2.93
C LYS A 95 13.56 15.76 -3.37
N GLY A 96 12.60 15.64 -2.46
CA GLY A 96 11.17 15.66 -2.76
C GLY A 96 10.63 14.35 -3.37
N ASN A 97 11.46 13.31 -3.44
CA ASN A 97 11.01 11.96 -3.84
C ASN A 97 10.52 11.20 -2.62
N PHE A 98 9.75 10.14 -2.81
CA PHE A 98 9.29 9.29 -1.72
C PHE A 98 10.25 8.12 -1.48
N THR A 99 10.50 7.79 -0.22
CA THR A 99 11.21 6.60 0.23
C THR A 99 10.30 5.73 1.09
N LEU A 100 10.52 4.42 1.03
CA LEU A 100 9.82 3.45 1.84
C LEU A 100 10.67 3.10 3.06
N LYS A 101 10.09 3.25 4.25
CA LYS A 101 10.67 2.75 5.50
C LYS A 101 9.84 1.58 5.99
N GLU A 102 10.42 0.38 5.96
CA GLU A 102 9.77 -0.82 6.49
C GLU A 102 9.49 -0.66 7.99
N LEU A 103 8.26 -0.96 8.40
CA LEU A 103 7.87 -1.04 9.80
C LEU A 103 8.17 -2.44 10.30
N ASN A 104 8.92 -2.53 11.39
CA ASN A 104 9.23 -3.80 12.02
C ASN A 104 7.99 -4.29 12.77
N LEU A 105 7.20 -5.15 12.11
CA LEU A 105 5.98 -5.69 12.67
C LEU A 105 6.36 -6.89 13.56
N SER A 106 6.64 -6.63 14.84
CA SER A 106 6.86 -7.73 15.79
C SER A 106 5.56 -8.53 15.93
N ALA A 107 5.57 -9.80 15.51
CA ALA A 107 4.53 -10.75 15.91
C ALA A 107 4.61 -10.89 17.43
N LYS A 108 3.48 -10.68 18.11
CA LYS A 108 3.36 -10.91 19.55
C LYS A 108 3.16 -12.39 19.84
#